data_AF-A0A538H8S1-F1
#
_entry.id   AF-A0A538H8S1-F1
#
_cell.length_a   1.000
_cell.length_b   1.000
_cell.length_c   1.000
_cell.angle_alpha   90.00
_cell.angle_beta   90.00
_cell.angle_gamma   90.00
#
_symmetry.space_group_name_H-M   'P 1'
#
loop_
_entity.id
_entity.type
_entity.pdbx_description
1 polymer ?
#
loop_
_entity_poly.entity_id
_entity_poly.type
_entity_poly.pdbx_seq_one_letter_code
_entity_poly.pdbx_strand_id
1 'polypeptide(L)'
;MTRFVVDTSAVLHLATEGADVPDAHTLLAPTLLRSQTLSALHEAVQRGEIPADVARDRLTRIRRLRIRLLGDAVLQRRAWELADQLGWASTYNAEYVALTQLQADAFVTLDAELARSVEGIVAIASIDALR
;
A
#
# COMPACT_ATOMS: atom_id res chain seq x y z
N MET A 1 -18.81 6.53 -0.31
CA MET A 1 -17.53 6.49 0.41
C MET A 1 -16.72 5.36 -0.20
N THR A 2 -15.72 5.70 -1.01
CA THR A 2 -14.91 4.70 -1.74
C THR A 2 -13.78 4.21 -0.85
N ARG A 3 -13.55 2.91 -0.84
CA ARG A 3 -12.54 2.23 -0.02
C ARG A 3 -11.38 1.85 -0.93
N PHE A 4 -10.18 2.35 -0.62
CA PHE A 4 -8.98 2.05 -1.38
C PHE A 4 -7.99 1.27 -0.53
N VAL A 5 -7.39 0.23 -1.10
CA VAL A 5 -6.16 -0.32 -0.56
C VAL A 5 -4.98 0.43 -1.16
N VAL A 6 -4.04 0.84 -0.32
CA VAL A 6 -2.82 1.54 -0.73
C VAL A 6 -1.60 0.73 -0.33
N ASP A 7 -0.65 0.61 -1.25
CA ASP A 7 0.64 -0.02 -0.97
C ASP A 7 1.71 0.98 -0.50
N THR A 8 2.91 0.44 -0.27
CA THR A 8 4.07 1.23 0.16
C THR A 8 4.41 2.33 -0.85
N SER A 9 4.30 2.07 -2.16
CA SER A 9 4.63 3.05 -3.20
C SER A 9 3.67 4.24 -3.19
N ALA A 10 2.37 3.99 -3.07
CA ALA A 10 1.34 5.03 -3.01
C ALA A 10 1.49 5.88 -1.73
N VAL A 11 1.71 5.23 -0.59
CA VAL A 11 1.86 5.92 0.70
C VAL A 11 3.11 6.79 0.76
N LEU A 12 4.23 6.31 0.22
CA LEU A 12 5.47 7.11 0.13
C LEU A 12 5.30 8.32 -0.80
N HIS A 13 4.56 8.16 -1.89
CA HIS A 13 4.25 9.26 -2.80
C HIS A 13 3.41 10.34 -2.11
N LEU A 14 2.29 9.97 -1.46
CA LEU A 14 1.46 10.91 -0.69
C LEU A 14 2.27 11.67 0.36
N ALA A 15 3.15 10.97 1.09
CA ALA A 15 4.00 11.58 2.10
C ALA A 15 5.04 12.54 1.52
N THR A 16 5.53 12.27 0.30
CA THR A 16 6.47 13.12 -0.41
C THR A 16 5.80 14.41 -0.87
N GLU A 17 4.61 14.30 -1.47
CA GLU A 17 3.83 15.46 -1.93
C GLU A 17 3.22 16.27 -0.79
N GLY A 18 3.07 15.67 0.41
CA GLY A 18 2.31 16.30 1.49
C GLY A 18 0.82 16.40 1.16
N ALA A 19 0.32 15.47 0.36
CA ALA A 19 -1.07 15.44 -0.07
C ALA A 19 -1.98 15.00 1.08
N ASP A 20 -3.11 15.71 1.23
CA ASP A 20 -4.20 15.30 2.10
C ASP A 20 -5.18 14.42 1.30
N VAL A 21 -5.64 13.33 1.93
CA VAL A 21 -6.68 12.47 1.34
C VAL A 21 -8.04 12.89 1.92
N PRO A 22 -9.03 13.21 1.08
CA PRO A 22 -10.36 13.62 1.53
C PRO A 22 -11.03 12.57 2.43
N ASP A 23 -11.76 13.04 3.45
CA ASP A 23 -12.54 12.21 4.39
C ASP A 23 -13.60 11.34 3.72
N ALA A 24 -13.97 11.67 2.47
CA ALA A 24 -14.89 10.88 1.64
C ALA A 24 -14.31 9.51 1.23
N HIS A 25 -13.01 9.31 1.39
CA HIS A 25 -12.31 8.07 1.09
C HIS A 25 -11.85 7.36 2.36
N THR A 26 -11.90 6.03 2.34
CA THR A 26 -11.31 5.20 3.40
C THR A 26 -10.09 4.50 2.86
N LEU A 27 -8.94 4.75 3.49
CA LEU A 27 -7.70 4.06 3.16
C LEU A 27 -7.54 2.80 4.01
N LEU A 28 -7.23 1.70 3.36
CA LEU A 28 -6.98 0.40 3.95
C LEU A 28 -5.56 -0.06 3.57
N ALA A 29 -4.92 -0.84 4.42
CA ALA A 29 -3.71 -1.57 4.05
C ALA A 29 -3.48 -2.78 4.97
N PRO A 30 -2.72 -3.79 4.54
CA PRO A 30 -2.25 -4.84 5.43
C PRO A 30 -1.32 -4.28 6.51
N THR A 31 -1.21 -4.95 7.67
CA THR A 31 -0.33 -4.53 8.77
C THR A 31 1.14 -4.42 8.37
N LEU A 32 1.56 -5.21 7.37
CA LEU A 32 2.93 -5.22 6.82
C LEU A 32 3.37 -3.87 6.23
N LEU A 33 2.42 -3.02 5.80
CA LEU A 33 2.68 -1.71 5.20
C LEU A 33 3.63 -0.87 6.08
N ARG A 34 3.46 -0.92 7.40
CA ARG A 34 4.27 -0.14 8.35
C ARG A 34 5.75 -0.52 8.26
N SER A 35 6.03 -1.82 8.28
CA SER A 35 7.40 -2.34 8.23
C SER A 35 8.03 -2.11 6.86
N GLN A 36 7.27 -2.30 5.78
CA GLN A 36 7.76 -2.03 4.42
C GLN A 36 8.09 -0.54 4.22
N THR A 37 7.21 0.37 4.64
CA THR A 37 7.44 1.82 4.55
C THR A 37 8.67 2.23 5.35
N LEU A 38 8.83 1.69 6.57
CA LEU A 38 10.00 1.93 7.41
C LEU A 38 11.29 1.45 6.74
N SER A 39 11.30 0.22 6.21
CA SER A 39 12.45 -0.35 5.51
C SER A 39 12.80 0.47 4.28
N ALA A 40 11.82 0.79 3.43
CA ALA A 40 12.02 1.54 2.20
C ALA A 40 12.66 2.92 2.46
N LEU A 41 12.20 3.65 3.48
CA LEU A 41 12.79 4.94 3.86
C LEU A 41 14.19 4.79 4.46
N HIS A 42 14.42 3.76 5.29
CA HIS A 42 15.73 3.51 5.87
C HIS A 42 16.76 3.12 4.80
N GLU A 43 16.38 2.28 3.85
CA GLU A 43 17.22 1.89 2.72
C GLU A 43 17.51 3.06 1.79
N ALA A 44 16.55 3.95 1.54
CA ALA A 44 16.78 5.18 0.77
C ALA A 44 17.83 6.08 1.44
N VAL A 45 17.81 6.19 2.77
CA VAL A 45 18.86 6.88 3.54
C VAL A 45 20.20 6.17 3.39
N GLN A 46 20.22 4.84 3.50
CA GLN A 46 21.45 4.04 3.36
C GLN A 46 22.07 4.15 1.96
N ARG A 47 21.24 4.32 0.92
CA ARG A 47 21.67 4.56 -0.46
C ARG A 47 22.02 6.03 -0.74
N GLY A 48 21.84 6.93 0.22
CA GLY A 48 22.11 8.36 0.07
C GLY A 48 21.11 9.11 -0.81
N GLU A 49 19.95 8.52 -1.08
CA GLU A 49 18.89 9.13 -1.93
C GLU A 49 18.20 10.29 -1.21
N ILE A 50 18.04 10.17 0.11
CA ILE A 50 17.45 11.20 0.96
C ILE A 50 18.21 11.34 2.29
N PRO A 51 18.25 12.56 2.86
CA PRO A 51 18.70 12.76 4.24
C PRO A 51 17.85 12.04 5.29
N ALA A 52 18.45 11.67 6.41
CA ALA A 52 17.78 10.91 7.47
C ALA A 52 16.67 11.69 8.20
N ASP A 53 16.80 13.01 8.32
CA ASP A 53 15.75 13.92 8.81
C ASP A 53 14.55 13.95 7.85
N VAL A 54 14.79 14.06 6.54
CA VAL A 54 13.73 13.99 5.51
C VAL A 54 12.96 12.66 5.58
N ALA A 55 13.67 11.54 5.77
CA ALA A 55 13.03 10.23 5.95
C ALA A 55 12.15 10.16 7.20
N ARG A 56 12.60 10.73 8.33
CA ARG A 56 11.82 10.79 9.58
C ARG A 56 10.60 11.70 9.45
N ASP A 57 10.71 12.80 8.71
CA ASP A 57 9.58 13.67 8.42
C ASP A 57 8.52 12.97 7.56
N ARG A 58 8.95 12.21 6.53
CA ARG A 58 8.04 11.38 5.73
C ARG A 58 7.34 10.32 6.58
N LEU A 59 8.05 9.62 7.47
CA LEU A 59 7.42 8.69 8.43
C LEU A 59 6.37 9.38 9.30
N THR A 60 6.64 10.61 9.73
CA THR A 60 5.69 11.39 10.53
C THR A 60 4.43 11.74 9.74
N ARG A 61 4.56 12.11 8.47
CA ARG A 61 3.42 12.35 7.57
C ARG A 61 2.59 11.09 7.34
N ILE A 62 3.26 9.96 7.09
CA ILE A 62 2.58 8.67 6.87
C ILE A 62 1.74 8.27 8.09
N ARG A 63 2.25 8.51 9.31
CA ARG A 63 1.52 8.25 10.55
C ARG A 63 0.27 9.13 10.73
N ARG A 64 0.18 10.28 10.05
CA ARG A 64 -0.99 11.15 10.07
C ARG A 64 -2.06 10.72 9.07
N LEU A 65 -1.71 9.92 8.06
CA LEU A 65 -2.68 9.34 7.15
C LEU A 65 -3.62 8.42 7.92
N ARG A 66 -4.93 8.61 7.74
CA ARG A 66 -5.98 7.79 8.37
C ARG A 66 -6.13 6.44 7.65
N ILE A 67 -5.08 5.62 7.70
CA ILE A 67 -5.05 4.27 7.10
C ILE A 67 -5.49 3.25 8.15
N ARG A 68 -6.57 2.52 7.87
CA ARG A 68 -6.97 1.38 8.69
C ARG A 68 -6.14 0.16 8.30
N LEU A 69 -5.39 -0.36 9.26
CA LEU A 69 -4.57 -1.55 9.08
C LEU A 69 -5.33 -2.82 9.43
N LEU A 70 -5.21 -3.84 8.59
CA LEU A 70 -5.90 -5.13 8.70
C LEU A 70 -4.89 -6.27 8.54
N GLY A 71 -5.07 -7.36 9.26
CA GLY A 71 -4.06 -8.42 9.37
C GLY A 71 -4.60 -9.69 10.01
N ASP A 72 -5.89 -9.94 9.88
CA ASP A 72 -6.55 -11.11 10.46
C ASP A 72 -6.24 -12.39 9.68
N ALA A 73 -6.59 -13.54 10.26
CA ALA A 73 -6.32 -14.84 9.66
C ALA A 73 -7.09 -15.09 8.34
N VAL A 74 -8.21 -14.40 8.10
CA VAL A 74 -8.95 -14.51 6.84
C VAL A 74 -8.16 -13.83 5.73
N LEU A 75 -7.63 -12.62 5.99
CA LEU A 75 -6.74 -11.93 5.06
C LEU A 75 -5.51 -12.78 4.72
N GLN A 76 -4.83 -13.33 5.73
CA GLN A 76 -3.61 -14.12 5.51
C GLN A 76 -3.88 -15.39 4.69
N ARG A 77 -4.97 -16.09 4.96
CA ARG A 77 -5.37 -17.27 4.16
C ARG A 77 -5.64 -16.90 2.72
N ARG A 78 -6.38 -15.80 2.48
CA ARG A 78 -6.69 -15.36 1.13
C ARG A 78 -5.44 -14.92 0.37
N ALA A 79 -4.51 -14.25 1.05
CA ALA A 79 -3.23 -13.87 0.48
C ALA A 79 -2.39 -15.10 0.08
N TRP A 80 -2.39 -16.15 0.90
CA TRP A 80 -1.73 -17.41 0.56
C TRP A 80 -2.31 -18.02 -0.72
N GLU A 81 -3.63 -18.17 -0.79
CA GLU A 81 -4.31 -18.72 -1.97
C GLU A 81 -4.00 -17.92 -3.25
N LEU A 82 -3.98 -16.58 -3.15
CA LEU A 82 -3.65 -15.71 -4.28
C LEU A 82 -2.18 -15.87 -4.70
N ALA A 83 -1.26 -15.97 -3.74
CA ALA A 83 0.16 -16.19 -4.05
C ALA A 83 0.35 -17.52 -4.80
N ASP A 84 -0.31 -18.61 -4.36
CA ASP A 84 -0.29 -19.90 -5.04
C ASP A 84 -0.88 -19.80 -6.47
N GLN A 85 -2.02 -19.12 -6.62
CA GLN A 85 -2.69 -18.94 -7.92
C GLN A 85 -1.87 -18.13 -8.93
N LEU A 86 -1.14 -17.12 -8.45
CA LEU A 86 -0.34 -16.22 -9.28
C LEU A 86 1.11 -16.67 -9.41
N GLY A 87 1.49 -17.78 -8.77
CA GLY A 87 2.86 -18.30 -8.77
C GLY A 87 3.86 -17.36 -8.08
N TRP A 88 3.41 -16.54 -7.14
CA TRP A 88 4.27 -15.62 -6.40
C TRP A 88 5.01 -16.32 -5.27
N ALA A 89 6.31 -16.05 -5.17
CA ALA A 89 7.17 -16.64 -4.14
C ALA A 89 6.94 -16.07 -2.72
N SER A 90 6.23 -14.94 -2.61
CA SER A 90 5.96 -14.26 -1.34
C SER A 90 4.53 -13.73 -1.30
N THR A 91 3.96 -13.64 -0.09
CA THR A 91 2.61 -13.12 0.15
C THR A 91 2.55 -11.60 0.26
N TYR A 92 3.67 -10.87 0.23
CA TYR A 92 3.67 -9.42 0.46
C TYR A 92 2.76 -8.66 -0.50
N ASN A 93 2.86 -8.92 -1.81
CA ASN A 93 1.96 -8.33 -2.80
C ASN A 93 0.55 -8.94 -2.69
N ALA A 94 0.45 -10.24 -2.38
CA ALA A 94 -0.82 -10.93 -2.27
C ALA A 94 -1.70 -10.39 -1.14
N GLU A 95 -1.13 -9.91 -0.04
CA GLU A 95 -1.89 -9.32 1.06
C GLU A 95 -2.62 -8.03 0.63
N TYR A 96 -2.02 -7.19 -0.22
CA TYR A 96 -2.69 -6.00 -0.75
C TYR A 96 -3.86 -6.38 -1.67
N VAL A 97 -3.64 -7.36 -2.56
CA VAL A 97 -4.67 -7.85 -3.49
C VAL A 97 -5.81 -8.53 -2.73
N ALA A 98 -5.47 -9.40 -1.77
CA ALA A 98 -6.44 -10.09 -0.91
C ALA A 98 -7.29 -9.09 -0.14
N LEU A 99 -6.66 -8.09 0.48
CA LEU A 99 -7.40 -7.07 1.21
C LEU A 99 -8.34 -6.28 0.30
N THR A 100 -7.90 -6.02 -0.93
CA THR A 100 -8.74 -5.34 -1.93
C THR A 100 -9.98 -6.17 -2.23
N GLN A 101 -9.82 -7.46 -2.54
CA GLN A 101 -10.95 -8.36 -2.79
C GLN A 101 -11.94 -8.46 -1.62
N LEU A 102 -11.42 -8.39 -0.38
CA LEU A 102 -12.23 -8.60 0.81
C LEU A 102 -12.97 -7.35 1.27
N GLN A 103 -12.37 -6.16 1.14
CA GLN A 103 -12.85 -4.96 1.84
C GLN A 103 -12.75 -3.65 1.06
N ALA A 104 -12.29 -3.63 -0.19
CA ALA A 104 -12.04 -2.39 -0.91
C ALA A 104 -12.64 -2.39 -2.33
N ASP A 105 -12.85 -1.19 -2.86
CA ASP A 105 -13.39 -0.99 -4.19
C ASP A 105 -12.27 -1.00 -5.25
N ALA A 106 -11.06 -0.56 -4.89
CA ALA A 106 -9.91 -0.56 -5.78
C ALA A 106 -8.56 -0.60 -5.03
N PHE A 107 -7.54 -1.05 -5.74
CA PHE A 107 -6.14 -1.06 -5.31
C PHE A 107 -5.37 0.09 -5.98
N VAL A 108 -4.61 0.83 -5.18
CA VAL A 108 -3.75 1.93 -5.62
C VAL A 108 -2.29 1.56 -5.38
N THR A 109 -1.54 1.44 -6.47
CA THR A 109 -0.10 1.16 -6.50
C THR A 109 0.55 1.98 -7.61
N LEU A 110 1.79 2.40 -7.41
CA LEU A 110 2.65 3.00 -8.43
C LEU A 110 3.58 1.97 -9.08
N ASP A 111 3.54 0.71 -8.63
CA ASP A 111 4.23 -0.40 -9.28
C ASP A 111 3.39 -0.86 -10.49
N ALA A 112 3.83 -0.46 -11.68
CA ALA A 112 3.15 -0.78 -12.94
C ALA A 112 3.19 -2.27 -13.30
N GLU A 113 4.20 -3.02 -12.83
CA GLU A 113 4.28 -4.45 -13.04
C GLU A 113 3.26 -5.17 -12.14
N LEU A 114 3.20 -4.78 -10.86
CA LEU A 114 2.21 -5.29 -9.93
C LEU A 114 0.79 -4.98 -10.42
N ALA A 115 0.51 -3.74 -10.79
CA ALA A 115 -0.80 -3.33 -11.31
C ALA A 115 -1.25 -4.19 -12.51
N ARG A 116 -0.34 -4.47 -13.45
CA ARG A 116 -0.61 -5.31 -14.61
C ARG A 116 -0.82 -6.77 -14.24
N SER A 117 -0.02 -7.29 -13.30
CA SER A 117 -0.08 -8.70 -12.89
C SER A 117 -1.39 -9.08 -12.19
N VAL A 118 -2.15 -8.10 -11.71
CA VAL A 118 -3.43 -8.30 -11.00
C VAL A 118 -4.63 -7.73 -11.76
N GLU A 119 -4.42 -7.34 -13.01
CA GLU A 119 -5.48 -6.88 -13.90
C GLU A 119 -6.52 -8.01 -14.08
N GLY A 120 -7.80 -7.66 -13.89
CA GLY A 120 -8.90 -8.64 -13.89
C GLY A 120 -9.10 -9.41 -12.57
N ILE A 121 -8.22 -9.25 -11.58
CA ILE A 121 -8.36 -9.84 -10.23
C ILE A 121 -8.97 -8.83 -9.26
N VAL A 122 -8.53 -7.57 -9.36
CA VAL A 122 -9.02 -6.42 -8.60
C VAL A 122 -9.08 -5.19 -9.50
N ALA A 123 -9.93 -4.22 -9.16
CA ALA A 123 -9.91 -2.93 -9.84
C ALA A 123 -8.65 -2.15 -9.43
N ILE A 124 -7.96 -1.56 -10.41
CA ILE A 124 -6.83 -0.65 -10.18
C ILE A 124 -7.32 0.79 -10.30
N ALA A 125 -6.94 1.64 -9.36
CA ALA A 125 -7.18 3.07 -9.41
C ALA A 125 -5.84 3.85 -9.45
N SER A 126 -5.83 4.98 -10.14
CA SER A 126 -4.67 5.87 -10.14
C SER A 126 -4.51 6.57 -8.80
N ILE A 127 -3.31 7.08 -8.52
CA ILE A 127 -3.05 7.88 -7.33
C ILE A 127 -3.92 9.14 -7.26
N ASP A 128 -4.31 9.69 -8.42
CA ASP A 128 -5.20 10.85 -8.52
C ASP A 128 -6.62 10.56 -8.00
N ALA A 129 -7.03 9.29 -7.94
CA ALA A 129 -8.32 8.91 -7.35
C ALA A 129 -8.38 9.09 -5.83
N LEU A 130 -7.24 9.37 -5.18
CA LEU A 130 -7.16 9.68 -3.76
C LEU A 130 -7.27 11.18 -3.44
N ARG A 131 -7.46 12.04 -4.46
CA ARG A 131 -7.52 13.51 -4.34
C ARG A 131 -8.95 14.04 -4.41
#